data_AF-A0A3M2B0B9-F1
#
_entry.id   AF-A0A3M2B0B9-F1
#
_cell.length_a   1.000
_cell.length_b   1.000
_cell.length_c   1.000
_cell.angle_alpha   90.00
_cell.angle_beta   90.00
_cell.angle_gamma   90.00
#
_symmetry.space_group_name_H-M   'P 1'
#
loop_
_entity.id
_entity.type
_entity.pdbx_description
1 polymer ?
#
loop_
_entity_poly.entity_id
_entity_poly.type
_entity_poly.pdbx_seq_one_letter_code
_entity_poly.pdbx_strand_id
1 'polypeptide(L)'
;MLVLLYHKLVKYPSFDLWWKTFDLELSIIRKFFRVVSWEEVLDCVLNRRCVKGGVLITFDDGYGDNWVYAYPLLKKHGLKALLFVATSRVLKSDTVRPNLEDYWKGKVSFRELYRPKSMFEANLEFVRFGKSEDFLTVEELRRMADVFEFGWHSVWHAKSFFEERLTGFFEGRLEHWSLRWAYEEEPKVGFPLFPLKSSLAVKRGVLRKEVKEYIKELEPCFFK
;
A
#
# COMPACT_ATOMS: atom_id res chain seq x y z
N MET A 1 17.33 10.56 -14.36
CA MET A 1 16.89 9.30 -13.74
C MET A 1 15.40 9.42 -13.50
N LEU A 2 14.64 8.37 -13.80
CA LEU A 2 13.21 8.31 -13.58
C LEU A 2 12.94 7.27 -12.49
N VAL A 3 12.02 7.57 -11.57
CA VAL A 3 11.55 6.62 -10.55
C VAL A 3 10.07 6.39 -10.83
N LEU A 4 9.71 5.16 -11.14
CA LEU A 4 8.33 4.74 -11.39
C LEU A 4 7.77 4.13 -10.12
N LEU A 5 6.65 4.67 -9.64
CA LEU A 5 6.03 4.25 -8.39
C LEU A 5 4.70 3.56 -8.66
N TYR A 6 4.59 2.33 -8.14
CA TYR A 6 3.38 1.52 -8.17
C TYR A 6 2.93 1.19 -6.74
N HIS A 7 1.66 0.79 -6.57
CA HIS A 7 1.16 0.23 -5.31
C HIS A 7 0.56 -1.15 -5.56
N LYS A 8 -0.53 -1.18 -6.32
CA LYS A 8 -1.34 -2.37 -6.57
C LYS A 8 -1.46 -2.67 -8.05
N LEU A 9 -1.53 -3.96 -8.37
CA LEU A 9 -1.96 -4.47 -9.66
C LEU A 9 -3.30 -5.21 -9.54
N VAL A 10 -4.25 -4.89 -10.40
CA VAL A 10 -5.58 -5.52 -10.39
C VAL A 10 -5.71 -6.60 -11.44
N LYS A 11 -6.51 -7.63 -11.10
CA LYS A 11 -6.81 -8.79 -11.95
C LYS A 11 -7.54 -8.41 -13.24
N TYR A 12 -8.47 -7.48 -13.12
CA TYR A 12 -9.30 -6.94 -14.20
C TYR A 12 -9.25 -5.40 -14.14
N PRO A 13 -9.39 -4.69 -15.27
CA PRO A 13 -9.41 -3.22 -15.28
C PRO A 13 -10.46 -2.68 -14.30
N SER A 14 -10.03 -1.85 -13.34
CA SER A 14 -10.91 -1.28 -12.31
C SER A 14 -10.31 0.01 -11.73
N PHE A 15 -10.12 0.06 -10.41
CA PHE A 15 -9.69 1.22 -9.63
C PHE A 15 -8.16 1.45 -9.63
N ASP A 16 -7.38 0.45 -10.03
CA ASP A 16 -5.92 0.46 -10.02
C ASP A 16 -5.35 -0.11 -11.34
N LEU A 17 -4.01 -0.19 -11.44
CA LEU A 17 -3.32 -0.61 -12.67
C LEU A 17 -3.60 -2.07 -13.03
N TRP A 18 -4.15 -2.31 -14.21
CA TRP A 18 -4.38 -3.67 -14.70
C TRP A 18 -3.06 -4.38 -14.99
N TRP A 19 -2.94 -5.65 -14.56
CA TRP A 19 -1.69 -6.40 -14.72
C TRP A 19 -1.21 -6.53 -16.18
N LYS A 20 -2.12 -6.56 -17.17
CA LYS A 20 -1.71 -6.58 -18.59
C LYS A 20 -1.17 -5.23 -19.07
N THR A 21 -1.68 -4.13 -18.53
CA THR A 21 -1.10 -2.81 -18.77
C THR A 21 0.31 -2.76 -18.20
N PHE A 22 0.50 -3.27 -16.98
CA PHE A 22 1.83 -3.38 -16.39
C PHE A 22 2.77 -4.28 -17.21
N ASP A 23 2.31 -5.42 -17.75
CA ASP A 23 3.09 -6.27 -18.66
C ASP A 23 3.55 -5.49 -19.92
N LEU A 24 2.68 -4.66 -20.48
CA LEU A 24 3.02 -3.77 -21.59
C LEU A 24 4.04 -2.70 -21.18
N GLU A 25 3.85 -2.05 -20.03
CA GLU A 25 4.80 -1.07 -19.50
C GLU A 25 6.20 -1.68 -19.31
N LEU A 26 6.29 -2.87 -18.71
CA LEU A 26 7.56 -3.58 -18.56
C LEU A 26 8.22 -3.90 -19.90
N SER A 27 7.44 -4.26 -20.93
CA SER A 27 7.99 -4.50 -22.27
C SER A 27 8.61 -3.24 -22.89
N ILE A 28 8.00 -2.07 -22.66
CA ILE A 28 8.51 -0.77 -23.10
C ILE A 28 9.75 -0.40 -22.30
N ILE A 29 9.69 -0.54 -20.97
CA ILE A 29 10.82 -0.26 -20.08
C ILE A 29 12.04 -1.09 -20.48
N ARG A 30 11.87 -2.40 -20.64
CA ARG A 30 12.93 -3.32 -21.07
C ARG A 30 13.54 -2.93 -22.41
N LYS A 31 12.73 -2.41 -23.35
CA LYS A 31 13.18 -2.08 -24.71
C LYS A 31 13.93 -0.76 -24.79
N PHE A 32 13.54 0.24 -24.00
CA PHE A 32 14.00 1.62 -24.19
C PHE A 32 14.78 2.20 -23.01
N PHE A 33 14.80 1.53 -21.86
CA PHE A 33 15.43 2.04 -20.65
C PHE A 33 16.38 1.03 -20.03
N ARG A 34 17.35 1.55 -19.29
CA ARG A 34 18.17 0.74 -18.38
C ARG A 34 17.53 0.77 -17.01
N VAL A 35 17.04 -0.38 -16.54
CA VAL A 35 16.60 -0.49 -15.14
C VAL A 35 17.83 -0.46 -14.23
N VAL A 36 17.82 0.41 -13.23
CA VAL A 36 18.93 0.62 -12.29
C VAL A 36 18.64 0.01 -10.93
N SER A 37 19.68 -0.39 -10.20
CA SER A 37 19.56 -0.86 -8.82
C SER A 37 19.44 0.29 -7.82
N TRP A 38 19.09 -0.03 -6.57
CA TRP A 38 19.07 0.96 -5.50
C TRP A 38 20.46 1.55 -5.22
N GLU A 39 21.53 0.75 -5.33
CA GLU A 39 22.91 1.23 -5.16
C GLU A 39 23.30 2.24 -6.24
N GLU A 40 22.90 2.01 -7.49
CA GLU A 40 23.13 2.96 -8.59
C GLU A 40 22.35 4.28 -8.37
N VAL A 41 21.15 4.20 -7.78
CA VAL A 41 20.38 5.38 -7.37
C VAL A 41 21.10 6.12 -6.25
N LEU A 42 21.58 5.42 -5.22
CA LEU A 42 22.34 6.02 -4.12
C LEU A 42 23.62 6.70 -4.62
N ASP A 43 24.37 6.06 -5.51
CA ASP A 43 25.60 6.60 -6.07
C ASP A 43 25.34 7.87 -6.91
N CYS A 44 24.22 7.89 -7.64
CA CYS A 44 23.76 9.09 -8.35
C CYS A 44 23.42 10.24 -7.39
N VAL A 45 22.72 9.96 -6.30
CA VAL A 45 22.30 11.00 -5.33
C VAL A 45 23.47 11.54 -4.52
N LEU A 46 24.30 10.65 -3.99
CA LEU A 46 25.38 10.99 -3.06
C LEU A 46 26.64 11.45 -3.78
N ASN A 47 27.01 10.80 -4.88
CA ASN A 47 28.28 11.02 -5.58
C ASN A 47 28.14 11.64 -6.97
N ARG A 48 26.91 11.99 -7.39
CA ARG A 48 26.60 12.56 -8.73
C ARG A 48 26.97 11.64 -9.90
N ARG A 49 27.19 10.35 -9.64
CA ARG A 49 27.50 9.33 -10.66
C ARG A 49 26.22 8.67 -11.15
N CYS A 50 25.52 9.33 -12.06
CA CYS A 50 24.20 8.90 -12.52
C CYS A 50 24.25 8.09 -13.81
N VAL A 51 23.48 7.00 -13.87
CA VAL A 51 23.20 6.27 -15.11
C VAL A 51 22.25 7.11 -15.97
N LYS A 52 22.73 7.56 -17.14
CA LYS A 52 21.91 8.32 -18.09
C LYS A 52 20.78 7.42 -18.63
N GLY A 53 19.54 7.92 -18.57
CA GLY A 53 18.36 7.14 -18.96
C GLY A 53 18.00 6.00 -17.99
N GLY A 54 18.56 6.00 -16.78
CA GLY A 54 18.23 5.02 -15.74
C GLY A 54 16.79 5.15 -15.22
N VAL A 55 16.13 4.00 -15.04
CA VAL A 55 14.78 3.86 -14.46
C VAL A 55 14.84 2.96 -13.24
N LEU A 56 14.33 3.43 -12.10
CA LEU A 56 14.07 2.59 -10.94
C LEU A 56 12.58 2.25 -10.91
N ILE A 57 12.24 0.97 -10.75
CA ILE A 57 10.85 0.51 -10.56
C ILE A 57 10.64 0.29 -9.07
N THR A 58 9.65 0.98 -8.48
CA THR A 58 9.34 0.89 -7.06
C THR A 58 7.88 0.52 -6.81
N PHE A 59 7.66 -0.18 -5.70
CA PHE A 59 6.35 -0.48 -5.16
C PHE A 59 6.29 -0.04 -3.70
N ASP A 60 5.12 0.44 -3.25
CA ASP A 60 4.88 0.83 -1.87
C ASP A 60 3.86 -0.11 -1.18
N ASP A 61 3.76 0.01 0.15
CA ASP A 61 2.83 -0.66 1.06
C ASP A 61 2.99 -2.17 1.31
N GLY A 62 3.39 -2.96 0.31
CA GLY A 62 3.57 -4.42 0.46
C GLY A 62 2.29 -5.24 0.22
N TYR A 63 1.60 -4.97 -0.89
CA TYR A 63 0.37 -5.67 -1.26
C TYR A 63 0.61 -7.06 -1.85
N GLY A 64 -0.26 -8.01 -1.54
CA GLY A 64 -0.20 -9.40 -2.00
C GLY A 64 -0.24 -9.55 -3.52
N ASP A 65 -0.84 -8.58 -4.21
CA ASP A 65 -0.85 -8.54 -5.67
C ASP A 65 0.54 -8.31 -6.29
N ASN A 66 1.49 -7.77 -5.53
CA ASN A 66 2.89 -7.68 -5.97
C ASN A 66 3.50 -9.08 -6.12
N TRP A 67 3.10 -10.05 -5.29
CA TRP A 67 3.46 -11.47 -5.47
C TRP A 67 2.68 -12.13 -6.62
N VAL A 68 1.35 -11.93 -6.64
CA VAL A 68 0.47 -12.65 -7.57
C VAL A 68 0.68 -12.21 -9.03
N TYR A 69 0.96 -10.92 -9.25
CA TYR A 69 1.07 -10.34 -10.59
C TYR A 69 2.43 -9.70 -10.88
N ALA A 70 2.94 -8.82 -10.01
CA ALA A 70 4.12 -8.03 -10.35
C ALA A 70 5.39 -8.89 -10.44
N TYR A 71 5.64 -9.74 -9.44
CA TYR A 71 6.76 -10.65 -9.35
C TYR A 71 6.95 -11.53 -10.60
N PRO A 72 5.97 -12.35 -11.03
CA PRO A 72 6.13 -13.20 -12.20
C PRO A 72 6.30 -12.39 -13.50
N LEU A 73 5.71 -11.19 -13.60
CA LEU A 73 5.88 -10.31 -14.76
C LEU A 73 7.28 -9.69 -14.82
N LEU A 74 7.78 -9.15 -13.70
CA LEU A 74 9.16 -8.66 -13.60
C LEU A 74 10.16 -9.77 -13.95
N LYS A 75 9.94 -10.98 -13.44
CA LYS A 75 10.75 -12.17 -13.76
C LYS A 75 10.70 -12.52 -15.24
N LYS A 76 9.51 -12.55 -15.86
CA LYS A 76 9.31 -12.76 -17.31
C LYS A 76 10.10 -11.75 -18.14
N HIS A 77 10.17 -10.49 -17.70
CA HIS A 77 10.92 -9.43 -18.36
C HIS A 77 12.37 -9.30 -17.89
N GLY A 78 12.86 -10.16 -17.00
CA GLY A 78 14.22 -10.09 -16.46
C GLY A 78 14.56 -8.74 -15.82
N LEU A 79 13.57 -8.08 -15.21
CA LEU A 79 13.71 -6.78 -14.54
C LEU A 79 13.65 -6.96 -13.03
N LYS A 80 14.29 -6.06 -12.30
CA LYS A 80 14.24 -5.97 -10.83
C LYS A 80 13.45 -4.75 -10.38
N ALA A 81 12.99 -4.78 -9.13
CA ALA A 81 12.25 -3.68 -8.51
C ALA A 81 12.58 -3.55 -7.02
N LEU A 82 12.26 -2.40 -6.44
CA LEU A 82 12.38 -2.13 -5.01
C LEU A 82 10.99 -2.03 -4.37
N LEU A 83 10.72 -2.79 -3.33
CA LEU A 83 9.45 -2.77 -2.59
C LEU A 83 9.63 -2.13 -1.21
N PHE A 84 8.99 -1.00 -0.96
CA PHE A 84 8.92 -0.36 0.35
C PHE A 84 7.77 -0.95 1.17
N VAL A 85 8.09 -1.70 2.22
CA VAL A 85 7.11 -2.47 3.00
C VAL A 85 6.71 -1.76 4.29
N ALA A 86 5.40 -1.61 4.53
CA ALA A 86 4.86 -1.19 5.81
C ALA A 86 4.79 -2.39 6.76
N THR A 87 5.75 -2.50 7.69
CA THR A 87 6.02 -3.78 8.36
C THR A 87 4.89 -4.28 9.26
N SER A 88 4.01 -3.41 9.78
CA SER A 88 2.84 -3.86 10.54
C SER A 88 1.83 -4.61 9.69
N ARG A 89 1.86 -4.44 8.36
CA ARG A 89 0.87 -4.98 7.43
C ARG A 89 1.22 -6.39 6.94
N VAL A 90 2.49 -6.79 7.07
CA VAL A 90 2.97 -8.10 6.63
C VAL A 90 2.30 -9.20 7.45
N LEU A 91 1.71 -10.16 6.76
CA LEU A 91 1.08 -11.32 7.38
C LEU A 91 2.17 -12.28 7.88
N LYS A 92 2.19 -12.55 9.19
CA LYS A 92 3.06 -13.55 9.83
C LYS A 92 2.55 -14.97 9.55
N SER A 93 2.62 -15.37 8.28
CA SER A 93 2.16 -16.66 7.77
C SER A 93 3.15 -17.17 6.73
N ASP A 94 3.24 -18.50 6.60
CA ASP A 94 4.01 -19.17 5.56
C ASP A 94 3.14 -19.57 4.35
N THR A 95 1.87 -19.16 4.32
CA THR A 95 0.99 -19.35 3.16
C THR A 95 1.52 -18.60 1.95
N VAL A 96 1.48 -19.24 0.78
CA VAL A 96 1.87 -18.64 -0.51
C VAL A 96 0.72 -18.77 -1.49
N ARG A 97 0.24 -17.64 -2.01
CA ARG A 97 -0.84 -17.65 -3.01
C ARG A 97 -0.33 -18.17 -4.36
N PRO A 98 -1.19 -18.79 -5.19
CA PRO A 98 -0.87 -19.00 -6.60
C PRO A 98 -0.65 -17.65 -7.31
N ASN A 99 0.31 -17.59 -8.23
CA ASN A 99 0.62 -16.39 -9.00
C ASN A 99 0.51 -16.64 -10.53
N LEU A 100 0.79 -15.63 -11.35
CA LEU A 100 0.71 -15.77 -12.81
C LEU A 100 1.62 -16.88 -13.37
N GLU A 101 2.76 -17.19 -12.74
CA GLU A 101 3.64 -18.27 -13.20
C GLU A 101 2.97 -19.64 -13.04
N ASP A 102 2.23 -19.87 -11.95
CA ASP A 102 1.43 -21.09 -11.77
C ASP A 102 0.33 -21.21 -12.81
N TYR A 103 -0.32 -20.09 -13.15
CA TYR A 103 -1.31 -20.03 -14.22
C TYR A 103 -0.71 -20.32 -15.59
N TRP A 104 0.43 -19.71 -15.95
CA TRP A 104 1.10 -19.96 -17.22
C TRP A 104 1.58 -21.40 -17.38
N LYS A 105 1.92 -22.08 -16.28
CA LYS A 105 2.29 -23.50 -16.23
C LYS A 105 1.08 -24.45 -16.16
N GLY A 106 -0.14 -23.92 -16.17
CA GLY A 106 -1.38 -24.71 -16.11
C GLY A 106 -1.64 -25.40 -14.78
N LYS A 107 -0.96 -25.00 -13.69
CA LYS A 107 -1.15 -25.59 -12.35
C LYS A 107 -2.44 -25.12 -11.68
N VAL A 108 -2.90 -23.93 -12.04
CA VAL A 108 -4.13 -23.31 -11.57
C VAL A 108 -4.85 -22.63 -12.73
N SER A 109 -6.17 -22.52 -12.64
CA SER A 109 -6.95 -21.68 -13.54
C SER A 109 -6.78 -20.20 -13.21
N PHE A 110 -7.04 -19.31 -14.18
CA PHE A 110 -7.00 -17.87 -13.94
C PHE A 110 -7.99 -17.43 -12.84
N ARG A 111 -9.09 -18.18 -12.64
CA ARG A 111 -10.09 -17.87 -11.60
C ARG A 111 -9.54 -18.02 -10.19
N GLU A 112 -8.61 -18.95 -9.98
CA GLU A 112 -7.99 -19.23 -8.68
C GLU A 112 -6.95 -18.20 -8.25
N LEU A 113 -6.46 -17.36 -9.17
CA LEU A 113 -5.58 -16.25 -8.80
C LEU A 113 -6.31 -15.25 -7.91
N TYR A 114 -5.64 -14.79 -6.86
CA TYR A 114 -6.19 -13.86 -5.88
C TYR A 114 -6.78 -12.61 -6.54
N ARG A 115 -7.95 -12.15 -6.09
CA ARG A 115 -8.57 -10.90 -6.54
C ARG A 115 -8.30 -9.82 -5.48
N PRO A 116 -7.47 -8.81 -5.78
CA PRO A 116 -7.12 -7.78 -4.80
C PRO A 116 -8.33 -6.91 -4.43
N LYS A 117 -8.37 -6.50 -3.17
CA LYS A 117 -9.29 -5.48 -2.66
C LYS A 117 -8.83 -4.09 -3.11
N SER A 118 -9.71 -3.10 -3.00
CA SER A 118 -9.26 -1.70 -3.12
C SER A 118 -8.34 -1.33 -1.96
N MET A 119 -7.50 -0.32 -2.18
CA MET A 119 -6.65 0.25 -1.13
C MET A 119 -7.47 0.64 0.12
N PHE A 120 -8.66 1.23 -0.09
CA PHE A 120 -9.55 1.59 1.01
C PHE A 120 -10.00 0.38 1.82
N GLU A 121 -10.50 -0.67 1.14
CA GLU A 121 -10.99 -1.89 1.81
C GLU A 121 -9.89 -2.63 2.56
N ALA A 122 -8.72 -2.83 1.93
CA ALA A 122 -7.59 -3.52 2.55
C ALA A 122 -7.08 -2.79 3.80
N ASN A 123 -6.92 -1.47 3.70
CA ASN A 123 -6.44 -0.67 4.83
C ASN A 123 -7.50 -0.53 5.93
N LEU A 124 -8.79 -0.39 5.58
CA LEU A 124 -9.87 -0.35 6.56
C LEU A 124 -9.99 -1.68 7.31
N GLU A 125 -9.94 -2.81 6.60
CA GLU A 125 -9.93 -4.14 7.22
C GLU A 125 -8.78 -4.28 8.22
N PHE A 126 -7.56 -3.87 7.82
CA PHE A 126 -6.42 -3.88 8.71
C PHE A 126 -6.62 -3.01 9.95
N VAL A 127 -7.08 -1.76 9.79
CA VAL A 127 -7.32 -0.85 10.94
C VAL A 127 -8.44 -1.39 11.83
N ARG A 128 -9.38 -2.18 11.29
CA ARG A 128 -10.47 -2.80 12.05
C ARG A 128 -10.02 -4.02 12.85
N PHE A 129 -9.24 -4.90 12.23
CA PHE A 129 -9.00 -6.25 12.75
C PHE A 129 -7.53 -6.55 13.04
N GLY A 130 -6.63 -5.61 12.79
CA GLY A 130 -5.17 -5.77 12.95
C GLY A 130 -4.51 -6.60 11.84
N LYS A 131 -5.27 -7.06 10.85
CA LYS A 131 -4.78 -7.83 9.69
C LYS A 131 -5.67 -7.64 8.47
N SER A 132 -5.10 -7.84 7.29
CA SER A 132 -5.84 -7.97 6.03
C SER A 132 -5.12 -8.95 5.12
N GLU A 133 -5.86 -9.89 4.53
CA GLU A 133 -5.33 -10.91 3.62
C GLU A 133 -4.82 -10.32 2.29
N ASP A 134 -5.01 -9.02 2.07
CA ASP A 134 -4.58 -8.28 0.88
C ASP A 134 -3.10 -7.86 0.91
N PHE A 135 -2.40 -8.05 2.05
CA PHE A 135 -0.97 -7.77 2.20
C PHE A 135 -0.11 -9.02 2.04
N LEU A 136 1.18 -8.85 1.72
CA LEU A 136 2.12 -9.96 1.53
C LEU A 136 2.31 -10.78 2.81
N THR A 137 2.53 -12.08 2.63
CA THR A 137 3.04 -12.93 3.70
C THR A 137 4.57 -12.85 3.81
N VAL A 138 5.11 -13.25 4.96
CA VAL A 138 6.57 -13.33 5.15
C VAL A 138 7.20 -14.30 4.15
N GLU A 139 6.54 -15.41 3.84
CA GLU A 139 7.05 -16.40 2.89
C GLU A 139 7.00 -15.89 1.44
N GLU A 140 5.96 -15.15 1.04
CA GLU A 140 5.91 -14.49 -0.27
C GLU A 140 7.04 -13.47 -0.44
N LEU A 141 7.34 -12.68 0.61
CA LEU A 141 8.49 -11.75 0.61
C LEU A 141 9.81 -12.50 0.43
N ARG A 142 10.03 -13.59 1.17
CA ARG A 142 11.26 -14.40 1.01
C ARG A 142 11.42 -14.95 -0.40
N ARG A 143 10.34 -15.45 -1.00
CA ARG A 143 10.37 -16.06 -2.33
C ARG A 143 10.58 -15.07 -3.47
N MET A 144 10.21 -13.81 -3.29
CA MET A 144 10.40 -12.80 -4.32
C MET A 144 11.75 -12.07 -4.28
N ALA A 145 12.64 -12.44 -3.34
CA ALA A 145 13.93 -11.78 -3.12
C ALA A 145 14.94 -11.93 -4.29
N ASP A 146 14.68 -12.81 -5.25
CA ASP A 146 15.46 -12.91 -6.48
C ASP A 146 15.19 -11.74 -7.46
N VAL A 147 14.02 -11.10 -7.33
CA VAL A 147 13.53 -10.03 -8.22
C VAL A 147 13.37 -8.71 -7.48
N PHE A 148 12.91 -8.77 -6.24
CA PHE A 148 12.67 -7.60 -5.39
C PHE A 148 13.77 -7.41 -4.36
N GLU A 149 14.25 -6.18 -4.27
CA GLU A 149 14.89 -5.65 -3.06
C GLU A 149 13.83 -5.03 -2.16
N PHE A 150 14.11 -4.92 -0.85
CA PHE A 150 13.14 -4.43 0.13
C PHE A 150 13.62 -3.18 0.84
N GLY A 151 12.81 -2.13 0.79
CA GLY A 151 12.94 -0.91 1.55
C GLY A 151 11.92 -0.83 2.69
N TRP A 152 12.09 0.15 3.57
CA TRP A 152 11.21 0.37 4.72
C TRP A 152 10.16 1.46 4.42
N HIS A 153 8.88 1.14 4.61
CA HIS A 153 7.77 2.09 4.49
C HIS A 153 7.09 2.36 5.83
N SER A 154 7.90 2.56 6.87
CA SER A 154 7.45 2.67 8.27
C SER A 154 6.92 1.38 8.89
N VAL A 155 6.63 1.44 10.20
CA VAL A 155 5.81 0.40 10.85
C VAL A 155 4.34 0.58 10.47
N TRP A 156 3.82 1.81 10.49
CA TRP A 156 2.39 2.12 10.36
C TRP A 156 2.10 2.99 9.14
N HIS A 157 1.29 2.48 8.20
CA HIS A 157 0.78 3.28 7.09
C HIS A 157 -0.62 3.84 7.41
N ALA A 158 -0.66 5.02 8.03
CA ALA A 158 -1.88 5.75 8.38
C ALA A 158 -1.64 7.27 8.50
N LYS A 159 -2.72 8.06 8.46
CA LYS A 159 -2.71 9.49 8.79
C LYS A 159 -3.17 9.73 10.22
N SER A 160 -2.62 10.74 10.87
CA SER A 160 -2.97 11.13 12.24
C SER A 160 -3.34 12.60 12.32
N PHE A 161 -4.19 12.95 13.29
CA PHE A 161 -4.44 14.34 13.65
C PHE A 161 -3.12 14.97 14.09
N PHE A 162 -2.82 16.18 13.61
CA PHE A 162 -1.54 16.83 13.89
C PHE A 162 -1.65 18.28 14.36
N GLU A 163 -2.84 18.88 14.31
CA GLU A 163 -3.12 20.22 14.83
C GLU A 163 -4.53 20.26 15.43
N GLU A 164 -4.74 21.15 16.41
CA GLU A 164 -6.01 21.28 17.16
C GLU A 164 -7.07 22.12 16.42
N ARG A 165 -6.78 22.54 15.18
CA ARG A 165 -7.72 23.33 14.38
C ARG A 165 -8.91 22.48 13.97
N LEU A 166 -10.09 22.84 14.45
CA LEU A 166 -11.35 22.21 14.03
C LEU A 166 -11.65 22.55 12.56
N THR A 167 -11.86 21.52 11.74
CA THR A 167 -12.24 21.68 10.32
C THR A 167 -13.68 21.29 10.02
N GLY A 168 -14.37 20.68 10.97
CA GLY A 168 -15.76 20.25 10.83
C GLY A 168 -16.10 19.13 11.79
N PHE A 169 -17.21 18.44 11.51
CA PHE A 169 -17.66 17.29 12.29
C PHE A 169 -17.93 16.11 11.36
N PHE A 170 -17.76 14.90 11.87
CA PHE A 170 -18.03 13.70 11.11
C PHE A 170 -19.54 13.55 10.87
N GLU A 171 -19.95 13.38 9.61
CA GLU A 171 -21.37 13.30 9.20
C GLU A 171 -21.84 11.87 8.89
N GLY A 172 -21.08 10.85 9.32
CA GLY A 172 -21.44 9.45 9.12
C GLY A 172 -20.82 8.80 7.87
N ARG A 173 -20.14 9.57 7.02
CA ARG A 173 -19.43 9.05 5.84
C ARG A 173 -17.93 8.95 6.09
N LEU A 174 -17.40 7.72 6.12
CA LEU A 174 -15.96 7.48 6.26
C LEU A 174 -15.23 7.72 4.93
N GLU A 175 -14.65 8.90 4.76
CA GLU A 175 -13.92 9.25 3.54
C GLU A 175 -12.51 8.64 3.45
N HIS A 176 -11.91 8.29 4.59
CA HIS A 176 -10.55 7.73 4.64
C HIS A 176 -10.40 6.75 5.82
N TRP A 177 -9.80 5.58 5.61
CA TRP A 177 -9.60 4.55 6.66
C TRP A 177 -8.83 5.07 7.87
N SER A 178 -7.92 6.03 7.64
CA SER A 178 -7.12 6.64 8.71
C SER A 178 -7.93 7.44 9.72
N LEU A 179 -9.18 7.81 9.44
CA LEU A 179 -10.03 8.42 10.47
C LEU A 179 -10.28 7.45 11.63
N ARG A 180 -10.59 6.17 11.35
CA ARG A 180 -10.69 5.15 12.41
C ARG A 180 -9.37 4.99 13.18
N TRP A 181 -8.25 5.04 12.47
CA TRP A 181 -6.92 5.04 13.12
C TRP A 181 -6.73 6.27 14.02
N ALA A 182 -7.06 7.47 13.55
CA ALA A 182 -6.88 8.71 14.30
C ALA A 182 -7.78 8.77 15.54
N TYR A 183 -9.01 8.24 15.46
CA TYR A 183 -9.93 8.19 16.59
C TYR A 183 -9.72 6.99 17.51
N GLU A 184 -9.00 5.94 17.10
CA GLU A 184 -8.83 4.69 17.86
C GLU A 184 -10.13 3.89 18.10
N GLU A 185 -11.20 4.27 17.41
CA GLU A 185 -12.50 3.62 17.42
C GLU A 185 -13.29 3.96 16.14
N GLU A 186 -14.46 3.34 15.96
CA GLU A 186 -15.36 3.74 14.87
C GLU A 186 -15.82 5.18 15.09
N PRO A 187 -15.64 6.09 14.10
CA PRO A 187 -16.09 7.46 14.23
C PRO A 187 -17.61 7.52 14.34
N LYS A 188 -18.11 8.38 15.23
CA LYS A 188 -19.55 8.65 15.37
C LYS A 188 -19.90 10.03 14.83
N VAL A 189 -21.14 10.17 14.36
CA VAL A 189 -21.68 11.46 13.92
C VAL A 189 -21.44 12.49 15.04
N GLY A 190 -20.92 13.66 14.67
CA GLY A 190 -20.57 14.71 15.62
C GLY A 190 -19.14 14.67 16.16
N PHE A 191 -18.33 13.65 15.86
CA PHE A 191 -16.92 13.66 16.23
C PHE A 191 -16.17 14.82 15.53
N PRO A 192 -15.35 15.62 16.25
CA PRO A 192 -14.65 16.76 15.67
C PRO A 192 -13.54 16.31 14.72
N LEU A 193 -13.58 16.83 13.50
CA LEU A 193 -12.55 16.59 12.49
C LEU A 193 -11.40 17.59 12.66
N PHE A 194 -10.19 17.05 12.65
CA PHE A 194 -8.95 17.82 12.61
C PHE A 194 -8.15 17.44 11.36
N PRO A 195 -7.25 18.32 10.89
CA PRO A 195 -6.37 18.02 9.77
C PRO A 195 -5.54 16.76 9.99
N LEU A 196 -5.50 15.93 8.94
CA LEU A 196 -4.79 14.66 8.90
C LEU A 196 -3.50 14.80 8.10
N LYS A 197 -2.39 14.29 8.64
CA LYS A 197 -1.11 14.18 7.93
C LYS A 197 -0.51 12.79 8.17
N SER A 198 0.36 12.33 7.27
CA SER A 198 1.03 11.04 7.41
C SER A 198 1.71 10.92 8.78
N SER A 199 1.47 9.82 9.49
CA SER A 199 2.07 9.54 10.80
C SER A 199 3.60 9.51 10.76
N LEU A 200 4.20 9.35 9.58
CA LEU A 200 5.64 9.46 9.35
C LEU A 200 6.20 10.88 9.57
N ALA A 201 5.36 11.90 9.41
CA ALA A 201 5.81 13.30 9.35
C ALA A 201 5.41 14.13 10.57
N VAL A 202 4.61 13.56 11.50
CA VAL A 202 4.00 14.31 12.60
C VAL A 202 3.90 13.49 13.88
N LYS A 203 3.87 14.17 15.02
CA LYS A 203 3.40 13.56 16.27
C LYS A 203 1.89 13.32 16.16
N ARG A 204 1.45 12.15 16.61
CA ARG A 204 0.04 11.76 16.58
C ARG A 204 -0.73 12.49 17.69
N GLY A 205 -1.71 13.29 17.29
CA GLY A 205 -2.76 13.79 18.16
C GLY A 205 -3.85 12.75 18.37
N VAL A 206 -4.43 12.73 19.57
CA VAL A 206 -5.51 11.83 19.97
C VAL A 206 -6.66 12.67 20.52
N LEU A 207 -7.89 12.39 20.05
CA LEU A 207 -9.07 13.01 20.63
C LEU A 207 -9.29 12.47 22.05
N ARG A 208 -9.37 13.40 23.00
CA ARG A 208 -9.62 13.12 24.43
C ARG A 208 -10.85 12.24 24.63
N LYS A 209 -10.76 11.29 25.55
CA LYS A 209 -11.81 10.31 25.83
C LYS A 209 -13.11 10.98 26.30
N GLU A 210 -12.98 12.01 27.13
CA GLU A 210 -14.09 12.78 27.69
C GLU A 210 -14.92 13.46 26.58
N VAL A 211 -14.25 13.95 25.52
CA VAL A 211 -14.93 14.57 24.37
C VAL A 211 -15.69 13.51 23.57
N LYS A 212 -15.10 12.33 23.36
CA LYS A 212 -15.78 11.21 22.69
C LYS A 212 -16.99 10.73 23.46
N GLU A 213 -16.89 10.64 24.79
CA GLU A 213 -17.99 10.21 25.67
C GLU A 213 -19.12 11.23 25.68
N TYR A 214 -18.81 12.51 25.87
CA TYR A 214 -19.81 13.59 25.81
C TYR A 214 -20.59 13.57 24.50
N ILE A 215 -19.91 13.47 23.34
CA ILE A 215 -20.58 13.45 22.03
C ILE A 215 -21.48 12.21 21.87
N LYS A 216 -21.12 11.06 22.47
CA LYS A 216 -21.93 9.84 22.43
C LYS A 216 -23.20 9.93 23.30
N GLU A 217 -23.23 10.82 24.28
CA GLU A 217 -24.40 11.07 25.14
C GLU A 217 -25.42 12.01 24.49
N LEU A 218 -25.01 12.80 23.49
CA LEU A 218 -25.90 13.71 22.77
C LEU A 218 -26.93 12.94 21.94
N GLU A 219 -28.17 13.41 21.99
CA GLU A 219 -29.24 12.85 21.15
C GLU A 219 -28.96 13.08 19.66
N PRO A 220 -29.36 12.16 18.75
CA PRO A 220 -29.15 12.33 17.31
C PRO A 220 -29.75 13.62 16.72
N CYS A 221 -30.74 14.23 17.38
CA CYS A 221 -31.34 15.51 16.98
C CYS A 221 -30.35 16.69 17.07
N PHE A 222 -29.28 16.58 17.87
CA PHE A 222 -28.26 17.61 18.04
C PHE A 222 -27.41 17.82 16.77
N PHE A 223 -27.33 16.80 15.90
CA PHE A 223 -26.48 16.80 14.69
C PHE A 223 -27.27 16.99 13.39
N LYS A 224 -28.55 17.36 13.49
CA LYS A 224 -29.43 17.62 12.33
C LYS A 224 -29.47 19.09 11.95
#